data_AF-A0A2G2Z1D8-F1
#
_entry.id   AF-A0A2G2Z1D8-F1
#
_cell.length_a   1.000
_cell.length_b   1.000
_cell.length_c   1.000
_cell.angle_alpha   90.00
_cell.angle_beta   90.00
_cell.angle_gamma   90.00
#
_symmetry.space_group_name_H-M   'P 1'
#
loop_
_entity.id
_entity.type
_entity.pdbx_description
1 polymer ?
#
loop_
_entity_poly.entity_id
_entity_poly.type
_entity_poly.pdbx_seq_one_letter_code
_entity_poly.pdbx_strand_id
1 'polypeptide(L)'
;MNFLLMGWLMEQVRKMLHTCLRDVLQNFQSSPVLAPLSAPASETITNLFERYLLRAGGATVNASERPKGAQEVLHMLDVLKLCLPFMSSKYLNNSLKYFKSLLDLQQPLVNRHITDGLNALCIHPTAEVSPEVLLDILGSLATSVSAKESSVDTMTVAAHLLGVGMRRVYSIDRQLCVVKLPVVVNSLRDVLVSEHEEAIRAALEALKSLIHECIDENLIKQGVDNVISSNTDTSKSGPTIIEIICAIIESLLTYHYSTVWDISFQVVIAMFDKLGDCTVYYVLLERNIWSS
;
A
#
# COMPACT_ATOMS: atom_id res chain seq x y z
N MET A 1 1.58 13.48 -41.06
CA MET A 1 0.28 13.78 -40.42
C MET A 1 -0.56 12.53 -40.15
N ASN A 2 -0.66 11.56 -41.07
CA ASN A 2 -1.48 10.34 -40.89
C ASN A 2 -1.04 9.38 -39.76
N PHE A 3 0.26 9.23 -39.49
CA PHE A 3 0.74 8.32 -38.43
C PHE A 3 0.40 8.79 -37.01
N LEU A 4 0.38 10.11 -36.76
CA LEU A 4 0.02 10.67 -35.46
C LEU A 4 -1.49 10.55 -35.20
N LEU A 5 -2.31 10.76 -36.22
CA LEU A 5 -3.76 10.54 -36.18
C LEU A 5 -4.10 9.06 -35.94
N MET A 6 -3.43 8.14 -36.63
CA MET A 6 -3.63 6.71 -36.45
C MET A 6 -3.18 6.24 -35.05
N GLY A 7 -2.05 6.74 -34.56
CA GLY A 7 -1.57 6.48 -33.19
C GLY A 7 -2.55 6.98 -32.13
N TRP A 8 -3.09 8.20 -32.31
CA TRP A 8 -4.10 8.76 -31.41
C TRP A 8 -5.40 7.95 -31.43
N LEU A 9 -5.87 7.54 -32.61
CA LEU A 9 -7.10 6.77 -32.75
C LEU A 9 -6.99 5.38 -32.10
N MET A 10 -5.85 4.70 -32.27
CA MET A 10 -5.56 3.42 -31.60
C MET A 10 -5.54 3.56 -30.08
N GLU A 11 -5.02 4.68 -29.56
CA GLU A 11 -5.02 4.96 -28.12
C GLU A 11 -6.43 5.17 -27.57
N GLN A 12 -7.28 5.90 -28.31
CA GLN A 12 -8.68 6.11 -27.92
C GLN A 12 -9.48 4.81 -27.93
N VAL A 13 -9.31 3.98 -28.97
CA VAL A 13 -9.96 2.67 -29.05
C VAL A 13 -9.54 1.78 -27.88
N ARG A 14 -8.26 1.82 -27.49
CA ARG A 14 -7.76 1.06 -26.33
C ARG A 14 -8.39 1.53 -25.02
N LYS A 15 -8.43 2.84 -24.77
CA LYS A 15 -9.08 3.41 -23.59
C LYS A 15 -10.57 3.05 -23.52
N MET A 16 -11.26 3.11 -24.65
CA MET A 16 -12.67 2.72 -24.74
C MET A 16 -12.85 1.23 -24.43
N LEU A 17 -11.99 0.36 -24.96
CA LEU A 17 -12.01 -1.08 -24.68
C LEU A 17 -11.83 -1.37 -23.18
N HIS A 18 -10.84 -0.73 -22.54
CA HIS A 18 -10.58 -0.95 -21.11
C HIS A 18 -11.76 -0.50 -20.25
N THR A 19 -12.38 0.63 -20.61
CA THR A 19 -13.57 1.16 -19.94
C THR A 19 -14.77 0.22 -20.12
N CYS A 20 -15.01 -0.25 -21.34
CA CYS A 20 -16.07 -1.21 -21.64
C CYS A 20 -15.90 -2.52 -20.85
N LEU A 21 -14.68 -3.05 -20.78
CA LEU A 21 -14.41 -4.27 -20.01
C LEU A 21 -14.69 -4.08 -18.52
N ARG A 22 -14.26 -2.96 -17.93
CA ARG A 22 -14.58 -2.59 -16.55
C ARG A 22 -16.09 -2.56 -16.33
N ASP A 23 -16.83 -1.88 -17.21
CA ASP A 23 -18.28 -1.71 -17.06
C ASP A 23 -19.02 -3.06 -17.15
N VAL A 24 -18.55 -3.96 -18.03
CA VAL A 24 -19.08 -5.33 -18.14
C VAL A 24 -18.84 -6.12 -16.84
N LEU A 25 -17.63 -6.08 -16.28
CA LEU A 25 -17.32 -6.78 -15.02
C LEU A 25 -18.10 -6.21 -13.84
N GLN A 26 -18.23 -4.88 -13.77
CA GLN A 26 -19.03 -4.22 -12.75
C GLN A 26 -20.50 -4.64 -12.83
N ASN A 27 -21.05 -4.77 -14.04
CA ASN A 27 -22.41 -5.28 -14.24
C ASN A 27 -22.57 -6.75 -13.82
N PHE A 28 -21.54 -7.57 -14.02
CA PHE A 28 -21.54 -8.96 -13.53
C PHE A 28 -21.60 -9.02 -12.00
N GLN A 29 -20.87 -8.16 -11.29
CA GLN A 29 -20.95 -8.10 -9.82
C GLN A 29 -22.28 -7.51 -9.32
N SER A 30 -22.83 -6.52 -10.03
CA SER A 30 -24.05 -5.81 -9.59
C SER A 30 -25.34 -6.58 -9.84
N SER A 31 -25.32 -7.57 -10.76
CA SER A 31 -26.51 -8.34 -11.14
C SER A 31 -26.40 -9.79 -10.66
N PRO A 32 -27.32 -10.28 -9.81
CA PRO A 32 -27.28 -11.67 -9.33
C PRO A 32 -27.46 -12.69 -10.47
N VAL A 33 -28.10 -12.29 -11.58
CA VAL A 33 -28.27 -13.13 -12.77
C VAL A 33 -26.95 -13.32 -13.51
N LEU A 34 -26.09 -12.29 -13.52
CA LEU A 34 -24.82 -12.29 -14.24
C LEU A 34 -23.61 -12.62 -13.35
N ALA A 35 -23.79 -12.67 -12.03
CA ALA A 35 -22.75 -13.01 -11.06
C ALA A 35 -21.96 -14.29 -11.43
N PRO A 36 -22.57 -15.37 -11.96
CA PRO A 36 -21.83 -16.56 -12.38
C PRO A 36 -20.83 -16.31 -13.53
N LEU A 37 -21.01 -15.25 -14.33
CA LEU A 37 -20.10 -14.89 -15.43
C LEU A 37 -18.84 -14.16 -14.96
N SER A 38 -18.82 -13.67 -13.72
CA SER A 38 -17.66 -12.94 -13.15
C SER A 38 -16.41 -13.83 -13.11
N ALA A 39 -16.53 -15.09 -12.72
CA ALA A 39 -15.40 -16.01 -12.60
C ALA A 39 -14.80 -16.38 -13.96
N PRO A 40 -15.56 -16.83 -14.98
CA PRO A 40 -15.01 -17.10 -16.31
C PRO A 40 -14.39 -15.86 -16.99
N ALA A 41 -14.99 -14.68 -16.81
CA ALA A 41 -14.44 -13.44 -17.34
C ALA A 41 -13.11 -13.08 -16.66
N SER A 42 -13.05 -13.17 -15.34
CA SER A 42 -11.83 -12.92 -14.56
C SER A 42 -10.73 -13.93 -14.89
N GLU A 43 -11.09 -15.20 -15.05
CA GLU A 43 -10.18 -16.26 -15.49
C GLU A 43 -9.53 -15.95 -16.83
N THR A 44 -10.34 -15.51 -17.81
CA THR A 44 -9.84 -15.16 -19.15
C THR A 44 -8.82 -14.02 -19.08
N ILE A 45 -9.09 -13.00 -18.26
CA ILE A 45 -8.18 -11.86 -18.04
C ILE A 45 -6.88 -12.32 -17.38
N THR A 46 -6.96 -13.13 -16.32
CA THR A 46 -5.77 -13.64 -15.61
C THR A 46 -4.93 -14.56 -16.50
N ASN A 47 -5.57 -15.45 -17.27
CA ASN A 47 -4.86 -16.35 -18.20
C ASN A 47 -4.16 -15.57 -19.33
N LEU A 48 -4.78 -14.48 -19.81
CA LEU A 48 -4.17 -13.61 -20.79
C LEU A 48 -2.95 -12.89 -20.20
N PHE A 49 -3.07 -12.41 -18.96
CA PHE A 49 -1.97 -11.78 -18.24
C PHE A 49 -0.81 -12.75 -18.05
N GLU A 50 -1.07 -13.97 -17.56
CA GLU A 50 -0.06 -15.03 -17.42
C GLU A 50 0.64 -15.35 -18.74
N ARG A 51 -0.12 -15.47 -19.83
CA ARG A 51 0.45 -15.71 -21.16
C ARG A 51 1.40 -14.59 -21.60
N TYR A 52 1.07 -13.33 -21.34
CA TYR A 52 1.96 -12.21 -21.66
C TYR A 52 3.18 -12.16 -20.75
N LEU A 53 3.05 -12.50 -19.47
CA LEU A 53 4.18 -12.64 -18.55
C LEU A 53 5.16 -13.72 -19.04
N LEU A 54 4.65 -14.90 -19.42
CA LEU A 54 5.47 -15.98 -19.97
C LEU A 54 6.18 -15.57 -21.26
N ARG A 55 5.52 -14.82 -22.13
CA ARG A 55 6.13 -14.30 -23.36
C ARG A 55 7.20 -13.24 -23.08
N ALA A 56 7.00 -12.39 -22.08
CA ALA A 56 7.97 -11.39 -21.67
C ALA A 56 9.20 -12.03 -21.00
N GLY A 57 9.02 -13.07 -20.18
CA GLY A 57 10.10 -13.79 -19.51
C GLY A 57 10.82 -14.84 -20.38
N GLY A 58 10.14 -15.39 -21.38
CA GLY A 58 10.66 -16.45 -22.26
C GLY A 58 11.25 -15.98 -23.59
N ALA A 59 11.41 -14.66 -23.81
CA ALA A 59 11.95 -14.14 -25.06
C ALA A 59 13.45 -14.49 -25.20
N THR A 60 13.74 -15.53 -25.98
CA THR A 60 15.07 -15.71 -26.57
C THR A 60 15.40 -14.49 -27.43
N VAL A 61 16.64 -14.01 -27.30
CA VAL A 61 17.17 -12.78 -27.89
C VAL A 61 17.25 -12.91 -29.42
N ASN A 62 16.12 -12.79 -30.11
CA ASN A 62 16.11 -12.49 -31.54
C ASN A 62 16.00 -10.97 -31.68
N ALA A 63 17.15 -10.33 -31.81
CA ALA A 63 17.39 -8.89 -31.67
C ALA A 63 16.77 -7.98 -32.77
N SER A 64 15.73 -8.41 -33.50
CA SER A 64 15.12 -7.62 -34.58
C SER A 64 13.66 -7.22 -34.34
N GLU A 65 12.96 -7.82 -33.37
CA GLU A 65 11.61 -7.39 -32.98
C GLU A 65 11.68 -6.66 -31.63
N ARG A 66 11.11 -5.45 -31.54
CA ARG A 66 10.82 -4.78 -30.24
C ARG A 66 10.25 -5.81 -29.26
N PRO A 67 10.55 -5.74 -27.96
CA PRO A 67 10.04 -6.71 -26.98
C PRO A 67 8.51 -6.60 -26.86
N LYS A 68 7.79 -7.25 -27.78
CA LYS A 68 6.33 -7.23 -27.89
C LYS A 68 5.68 -7.70 -26.58
N GLY A 69 6.29 -8.70 -25.92
CA GLY A 69 5.82 -9.24 -24.64
C GLY A 69 5.83 -8.21 -23.51
N ALA A 70 6.89 -7.43 -23.34
CA ALA A 70 6.95 -6.43 -22.26
C ALA A 70 5.91 -5.31 -22.46
N GLN A 71 5.70 -4.89 -23.71
CA GLN A 71 4.66 -3.91 -24.04
C GLN A 71 3.24 -4.47 -23.81
N GLU A 72 3.01 -5.74 -24.15
CA GLU A 72 1.74 -6.45 -23.88
C GLU A 72 1.45 -6.56 -22.37
N VAL A 73 2.48 -6.78 -21.55
CA VAL A 73 2.37 -6.77 -20.08
C VAL A 73 1.94 -5.38 -19.59
N LEU A 74 2.58 -4.31 -20.05
CA LEU A 74 2.20 -2.94 -19.65
C LEU A 74 0.74 -2.62 -20.02
N HIS A 75 0.31 -2.98 -21.24
CA HIS A 75 -1.08 -2.81 -21.66
C HIS A 75 -2.05 -3.60 -20.77
N MET A 76 -1.70 -4.82 -20.36
CA MET A 76 -2.55 -5.57 -19.43
C MET A 76 -2.55 -5.02 -18.01
N LEU A 77 -1.46 -4.43 -17.54
CA LEU A 77 -1.46 -3.73 -16.25
C LEU A 77 -2.41 -2.53 -16.28
N ASP A 78 -2.51 -1.81 -17.41
CA ASP A 78 -3.50 -0.74 -17.60
C ASP A 78 -4.95 -1.26 -17.59
N VAL A 79 -5.19 -2.45 -18.15
CA VAL A 79 -6.50 -3.12 -18.06
C VAL A 79 -6.82 -3.49 -16.62
N LEU A 80 -5.87 -4.15 -15.95
CA LEU A 80 -6.02 -4.62 -14.57
C LEU A 80 -6.24 -3.46 -13.62
N LYS A 81 -5.58 -2.31 -13.81
CA LYS A 81 -5.82 -1.10 -13.02
C LYS A 81 -7.31 -0.74 -12.91
N LEU A 82 -8.09 -0.94 -13.98
CA LEU A 82 -9.52 -0.63 -14.01
C LEU A 82 -10.39 -1.82 -13.61
N CYS A 83 -9.97 -3.04 -13.94
CA CYS A 83 -10.80 -4.23 -13.82
C CYS A 83 -10.60 -5.00 -12.51
N LEU A 84 -9.44 -4.89 -11.88
CA LEU A 84 -9.04 -5.67 -10.70
C LEU A 84 -10.06 -5.63 -9.55
N PRO A 85 -10.69 -4.48 -9.20
CA PRO A 85 -11.72 -4.44 -8.16
C PRO A 85 -12.98 -5.26 -8.47
N PHE A 86 -13.25 -5.49 -9.76
CA PHE A 86 -14.46 -6.16 -10.25
C PHE A 86 -14.25 -7.63 -10.58
N MET A 87 -13.01 -8.13 -10.46
CA MET A 87 -12.69 -9.54 -10.67
C MET A 87 -13.18 -10.41 -9.52
N SER A 88 -13.42 -11.69 -9.78
CA SER A 88 -13.73 -12.63 -8.69
C SER A 88 -12.51 -12.86 -7.80
N SER A 89 -12.74 -13.09 -6.51
CA SER A 89 -11.70 -13.12 -5.48
C SER A 89 -10.51 -14.04 -5.83
N LYS A 90 -10.78 -15.24 -6.35
CA LYS A 90 -9.74 -16.20 -6.76
C LYS A 90 -8.75 -15.59 -7.77
N TYR A 91 -9.26 -14.98 -8.83
CA TYR A 91 -8.44 -14.47 -9.93
C TYR A 91 -7.84 -13.09 -9.61
N LEU A 92 -8.52 -12.28 -8.80
CA LEU A 92 -7.98 -11.07 -8.20
C LEU A 92 -6.71 -11.39 -7.40
N ASN A 93 -6.79 -12.34 -6.47
CA ASN A 93 -5.65 -12.71 -5.62
C ASN A 93 -4.52 -13.39 -6.41
N ASN A 94 -4.83 -14.11 -7.49
CA ASN A 94 -3.79 -14.61 -8.40
C ASN A 94 -3.07 -13.47 -9.13
N SER A 95 -3.80 -12.46 -9.62
CA SER A 95 -3.20 -11.28 -10.25
C SER A 95 -2.29 -10.51 -9.27
N LEU A 96 -2.68 -10.42 -8.00
CA LEU A 96 -1.85 -9.81 -6.96
C LEU A 96 -0.54 -10.58 -6.69
N LYS A 97 -0.54 -11.91 -6.75
CA LYS A 97 0.69 -12.71 -6.65
C LYS A 97 1.66 -12.37 -7.78
N TYR A 98 1.16 -12.20 -9.01
CA TYR A 98 2.00 -11.75 -10.13
C TYR A 98 2.49 -10.31 -9.93
N PHE A 99 1.67 -9.42 -9.35
CA PHE A 99 2.11 -8.06 -9.01
C PHE A 99 3.30 -8.07 -8.06
N LYS A 100 3.27 -8.93 -7.03
CA LYS A 100 4.42 -9.10 -6.13
C LYS A 100 5.68 -9.49 -6.90
N SER A 101 5.61 -10.56 -7.71
CA SER A 101 6.76 -11.02 -8.49
C SER A 101 7.28 -9.97 -9.49
N LEU A 102 6.41 -9.11 -10.02
CA LEU A 102 6.81 -8.01 -10.90
C LEU A 102 7.46 -6.85 -10.13
N LEU A 103 7.00 -6.54 -8.92
CA LEU A 103 7.63 -5.53 -8.06
C LEU A 103 9.06 -5.93 -7.68
N ASP A 104 9.33 -7.22 -7.53
CA ASP A 104 10.67 -7.76 -7.26
C ASP A 104 11.67 -7.48 -8.41
N LEU A 105 11.19 -7.19 -9.63
CA LEU A 105 12.04 -6.80 -10.77
C LEU A 105 12.52 -5.35 -10.70
N GLN A 106 11.99 -4.55 -9.77
CA GLN A 106 12.34 -3.15 -9.53
C GLN A 106 12.30 -2.25 -10.77
N GLN A 107 11.41 -2.54 -11.73
CA GLN A 107 11.28 -1.76 -12.97
C GLN A 107 10.34 -0.56 -12.72
N PRO A 108 10.82 0.70 -12.78
CA PRO A 108 10.02 1.87 -12.37
C PRO A 108 8.69 2.02 -13.12
N LEU A 109 8.69 1.77 -14.43
CA LEU A 109 7.48 1.83 -15.25
C LEU A 109 6.46 0.78 -14.83
N VAL A 110 6.88 -0.47 -14.65
CA VAL A 110 6.00 -1.57 -14.23
C VAL A 110 5.46 -1.32 -12.83
N ASN A 111 6.34 -0.89 -11.90
CA ASN A 111 5.97 -0.58 -10.53
C ASN A 111 4.89 0.50 -10.48
N ARG A 112 4.98 1.53 -11.31
CA ARG A 112 3.97 2.60 -11.40
C ARG A 112 2.59 2.08 -11.80
N HIS A 113 2.50 1.20 -12.82
CA HIS A 113 1.21 0.62 -13.21
C HIS A 113 0.63 -0.29 -12.11
N ILE A 114 1.50 -1.05 -11.43
CA ILE A 114 1.10 -1.92 -10.32
C ILE A 114 0.57 -1.10 -9.15
N THR A 115 1.29 -0.06 -8.71
CA THR A 115 0.88 0.77 -7.59
C THR A 115 -0.40 1.54 -7.88
N ASP A 116 -0.58 2.02 -9.12
CA ASP A 116 -1.84 2.62 -9.57
C ASP A 116 -3.03 1.65 -9.48
N GLY A 117 -2.84 0.39 -9.91
CA GLY A 117 -3.86 -0.65 -9.83
C GLY A 117 -4.18 -1.08 -8.40
N LEU A 118 -3.15 -1.17 -7.55
CA LEU A 118 -3.32 -1.44 -6.12
C LEU A 118 -4.06 -0.29 -5.42
N ASN A 119 -3.76 0.97 -5.77
CA ASN A 119 -4.45 2.11 -5.20
C ASN A 119 -5.94 2.10 -5.56
N ALA A 120 -6.26 1.87 -6.84
CA ALA A 120 -7.64 1.70 -7.28
C ALA A 120 -8.34 0.58 -6.50
N LEU A 121 -7.70 -0.58 -6.37
CA LEU A 121 -8.21 -1.71 -5.59
C LEU A 121 -8.49 -1.33 -4.13
N CYS A 122 -7.60 -0.61 -3.47
CA CYS A 122 -7.74 -0.27 -2.06
C CYS A 122 -8.84 0.77 -1.80
N ILE A 123 -9.13 1.64 -2.78
CA ILE A 123 -10.21 2.64 -2.71
C ILE A 123 -11.59 1.98 -2.92
N HIS A 124 -11.66 0.87 -3.65
CA HIS A 124 -12.92 0.19 -3.93
C HIS A 124 -13.37 -0.71 -2.76
N PRO A 125 -14.45 -0.36 -2.03
CA PRO A 125 -14.81 -1.03 -0.78
C PRO A 125 -15.34 -2.45 -0.97
N THR A 126 -15.89 -2.75 -2.15
CA THR A 126 -16.54 -4.04 -2.46
C THR A 126 -15.58 -5.11 -2.98
N ALA A 127 -14.31 -4.78 -3.19
CA ALA A 127 -13.35 -5.73 -3.75
C ALA A 127 -12.95 -6.80 -2.72
N GLU A 128 -13.24 -8.07 -3.03
CA GLU A 128 -12.93 -9.23 -2.17
C GLU A 128 -11.46 -9.65 -2.26
N VAL A 129 -10.58 -8.88 -1.63
CA VAL A 129 -9.13 -9.12 -1.58
C VAL A 129 -8.72 -9.90 -0.33
N SER A 130 -7.77 -10.84 -0.47
CA SER A 130 -7.15 -11.51 0.68
C SER A 130 -6.27 -10.50 1.45
N PRO A 131 -6.50 -10.31 2.76
CA PRO A 131 -5.71 -9.38 3.56
C PRO A 131 -4.24 -9.82 3.64
N GLU A 132 -3.94 -11.12 3.60
CA GLU A 132 -2.57 -11.67 3.61
C GLU A 132 -1.80 -11.30 2.35
N VAL A 133 -2.40 -11.51 1.17
CA VAL A 133 -1.75 -11.21 -0.11
C VAL A 133 -1.51 -9.70 -0.26
N LEU A 134 -2.50 -8.89 0.12
CA LEU A 134 -2.37 -7.44 0.07
C LEU A 134 -1.29 -6.94 1.05
N LEU A 135 -1.30 -7.43 2.29
CA LEU A 135 -0.33 -7.01 3.30
C LEU A 135 1.10 -7.42 2.97
N ASP A 136 1.30 -8.58 2.35
CA ASP A 136 2.59 -9.05 1.87
C ASP A 136 3.18 -8.11 0.79
N ILE A 137 2.34 -7.65 -0.16
CA ILE A 137 2.74 -6.65 -1.17
C ILE A 137 3.08 -5.31 -0.52
N LEU A 138 2.23 -4.83 0.41
CA LEU A 138 2.47 -3.58 1.14
C LEU A 138 3.75 -3.66 1.97
N GLY A 139 4.05 -4.81 2.57
CA GLY A 139 5.31 -5.05 3.29
C GLY A 139 6.54 -4.97 2.39
N SER A 140 6.49 -5.56 1.19
CA SER A 140 7.55 -5.43 0.18
C SER A 140 7.75 -3.96 -0.23
N LEU A 141 6.66 -3.22 -0.44
CA LEU A 141 6.72 -1.79 -0.77
C LEU A 141 7.27 -0.94 0.38
N ALA A 142 6.88 -1.21 1.62
CA ALA A 142 7.42 -0.52 2.79
C ALA A 142 8.94 -0.70 2.91
N THR A 143 9.42 -1.89 2.60
CA THR A 143 10.85 -2.21 2.63
C THR A 143 11.61 -1.52 1.49
N SER A 144 11.01 -1.44 0.29
CA SER A 144 11.67 -0.83 -0.88
C SER A 144 11.83 0.68 -0.76
N VAL A 145 10.88 1.36 -0.12
CA VAL A 145 10.90 2.83 0.03
C VAL A 145 11.88 3.28 1.11
N SER A 146 12.12 2.45 2.13
CA SER A 146 13.15 2.71 3.15
C SER A 146 14.58 2.60 2.58
N ALA A 147 14.74 2.08 1.35
CA ALA A 147 16.03 2.05 0.68
C ALA A 147 16.47 3.47 0.25
N LYS A 148 17.74 3.78 0.51
CA LYS A 148 18.37 5.10 0.34
C LYS A 148 18.39 5.63 -1.11
N GLU A 149 18.10 4.79 -2.09
CA GLU A 149 18.21 5.09 -3.53
C GLU A 149 16.84 5.22 -4.24
N SER A 150 15.74 5.34 -3.49
CA SER A 150 14.40 5.44 -4.08
C SER A 150 14.16 6.83 -4.72
N SER A 151 13.50 6.84 -5.89
CA SER A 151 13.16 8.09 -6.58
C SER A 151 11.94 8.77 -5.95
N VAL A 152 11.82 10.10 -6.11
CA VAL A 152 10.70 10.92 -5.63
C VAL A 152 9.33 10.32 -5.97
N ASP A 153 9.13 9.99 -7.24
CA ASP A 153 7.90 9.38 -7.75
C ASP A 153 7.57 8.06 -7.02
N THR A 154 8.59 7.23 -6.80
CA THR A 154 8.44 5.93 -6.13
C THR A 154 8.06 6.13 -4.67
N MET A 155 8.76 7.03 -3.96
CA MET A 155 8.50 7.34 -2.55
C MET A 155 7.09 7.90 -2.36
N THR A 156 6.69 8.86 -3.20
CA THR A 156 5.38 9.53 -3.12
C THR A 156 4.24 8.55 -3.35
N VAL A 157 4.31 7.77 -4.43
CA VAL A 157 3.25 6.81 -4.78
C VAL A 157 3.17 5.68 -3.76
N ALA A 158 4.31 5.18 -3.29
CA ALA A 158 4.33 4.13 -2.30
C ALA A 158 3.87 4.61 -0.91
N ALA A 159 4.26 5.82 -0.47
CA ALA A 159 3.76 6.39 0.79
C ALA A 159 2.24 6.54 0.79
N HIS A 160 1.68 7.04 -0.31
CA HIS A 160 0.23 7.12 -0.50
C HIS A 160 -0.43 5.74 -0.45
N LEU A 161 0.12 4.76 -1.18
CA LEU A 161 -0.40 3.40 -1.23
C LEU A 161 -0.29 2.67 0.11
N LEU A 162 0.78 2.88 0.87
CA LEU A 162 0.92 2.34 2.24
C LEU A 162 -0.18 2.88 3.15
N GLY A 163 -0.48 4.17 3.05
CA GLY A 163 -1.59 4.79 3.79
C GLY A 163 -2.94 4.19 3.45
N VAL A 164 -3.33 4.18 2.17
CA VAL A 164 -4.65 3.69 1.73
C VAL A 164 -4.76 2.17 1.88
N GLY A 165 -3.70 1.44 1.51
CA GLY A 165 -3.64 -0.01 1.54
C GLY A 165 -3.70 -0.59 2.95
N MET A 166 -2.97 -0.02 3.91
CA MET A 166 -3.04 -0.51 5.30
C MET A 166 -4.41 -0.29 5.92
N ARG A 167 -5.09 0.81 5.59
CA ARG A 167 -6.48 1.06 6.03
C ARG A 167 -7.45 0.07 5.39
N ARG A 168 -7.21 -0.29 4.13
CA ARG A 168 -7.96 -1.37 3.48
C ARG A 168 -7.74 -2.70 4.19
N VAL A 169 -6.50 -3.10 4.48
CA VAL A 169 -6.21 -4.34 5.23
C VAL A 169 -6.87 -4.27 6.62
N TYR A 170 -6.75 -3.16 7.33
CA TYR A 170 -7.38 -2.98 8.65
C TYR A 170 -8.92 -3.15 8.60
N SER A 171 -9.56 -2.65 7.54
CA SER A 171 -11.02 -2.80 7.36
C SER A 171 -11.47 -4.24 7.14
N ILE A 172 -10.58 -5.12 6.65
CA ILE A 172 -10.87 -6.52 6.36
C ILE A 172 -10.43 -7.42 7.52
N ASP A 173 -9.19 -7.26 7.98
CA ASP A 173 -8.60 -7.99 9.10
C ASP A 173 -7.71 -7.06 9.94
N ARG A 174 -8.28 -6.63 11.08
CA ARG A 174 -7.62 -5.74 12.04
C ARG A 174 -6.39 -6.39 12.66
N GLN A 175 -6.48 -7.66 13.07
CA GLN A 175 -5.41 -8.32 13.82
C GLN A 175 -4.18 -8.51 12.93
N LEU A 176 -4.39 -8.91 11.68
CA LEU A 176 -3.32 -9.06 10.72
C LEU A 176 -2.64 -7.71 10.41
N CYS A 177 -3.44 -6.65 10.22
CA CYS A 177 -2.93 -5.30 9.95
C CYS A 177 -2.05 -4.76 11.08
N VAL A 178 -2.54 -4.86 12.32
CA VAL A 178 -1.92 -4.29 13.52
C VAL A 178 -0.52 -4.85 13.77
N VAL A 179 -0.29 -6.14 13.51
CA VAL A 179 1.03 -6.79 13.64
C VAL A 179 2.08 -6.17 12.71
N LYS A 180 1.68 -5.69 11.53
CA LYS A 180 2.60 -5.09 10.53
C LYS A 180 2.62 -3.57 10.55
N LEU A 181 1.72 -2.94 11.31
CA LEU A 181 1.62 -1.48 11.40
C LEU A 181 2.94 -0.81 11.80
N PRO A 182 3.74 -1.30 12.78
CA PRO A 182 5.02 -0.68 13.12
C PRO A 182 6.01 -0.62 11.96
N VAL A 183 6.06 -1.65 11.12
CA VAL A 183 6.97 -1.69 9.96
C VAL A 183 6.61 -0.59 8.98
N VAL A 184 5.31 -0.44 8.68
CA VAL A 184 4.84 0.59 7.75
C VAL A 184 5.02 2.00 8.31
N VAL A 185 4.73 2.21 9.60
CA VAL A 185 4.97 3.50 10.28
C VAL A 185 6.45 3.86 10.24
N ASN A 186 7.35 2.90 10.48
CA ASN A 186 8.79 3.11 10.37
C ASN A 186 9.23 3.46 8.94
N SER A 187 8.69 2.79 7.91
CA SER A 187 8.99 3.14 6.52
C SER A 187 8.49 4.54 6.13
N LEU A 188 7.29 4.94 6.59
CA LEU A 188 6.77 6.28 6.35
C LEU A 188 7.56 7.36 7.10
N ARG A 189 8.08 7.05 8.29
CA ARG A 189 9.05 7.89 9.00
C ARG A 189 10.29 8.13 8.13
N ASP A 190 10.83 7.09 7.52
CA ASP A 190 12.00 7.23 6.64
C ASP A 190 11.71 8.13 5.42
N VAL A 191 10.48 8.09 4.88
CA VAL A 191 10.03 9.00 3.81
C VAL A 191 9.90 10.45 4.28
N LEU A 192 9.38 10.68 5.48
CA LEU A 192 9.25 12.04 6.04
C LEU A 192 10.57 12.78 6.14
N VAL A 193 11.68 12.05 6.26
CA VAL A 193 13.04 12.60 6.38
C VAL A 193 13.68 12.83 5.01
N SER A 194 13.02 12.43 3.93
CA SER A 194 13.51 12.70 2.58
C SER A 194 13.54 14.21 2.28
N GLU A 195 14.30 14.60 1.26
CA GLU A 195 14.37 15.99 0.79
C GLU A 195 13.25 16.34 -0.20
N HIS A 196 12.25 15.46 -0.35
CA HIS A 196 11.26 15.53 -1.42
C HIS A 196 9.88 15.92 -0.90
N GLU A 197 9.51 17.19 -1.06
CA GLU A 197 8.28 17.77 -0.52
C GLU A 197 7.01 16.96 -0.84
N GLU A 198 6.87 16.45 -2.07
CA GLU A 198 5.71 15.63 -2.46
C GLU A 198 5.65 14.30 -1.71
N ALA A 199 6.80 13.66 -1.51
CA ALA A 199 6.92 12.41 -0.78
C ALA A 199 6.67 12.63 0.73
N ILE A 200 7.24 13.71 1.29
CA ILE A 200 7.00 14.13 2.69
C ILE A 200 5.50 14.34 2.92
N ARG A 201 4.84 15.10 2.04
CA ARG A 201 3.39 15.37 2.17
C ARG A 201 2.56 14.09 2.08
N ALA A 202 2.92 13.18 1.17
CA ALA A 202 2.23 11.89 1.04
C ALA A 202 2.43 11.02 2.30
N ALA A 203 3.63 10.98 2.86
CA ALA A 203 3.94 10.25 4.08
C ALA A 203 3.26 10.85 5.32
N LEU A 204 3.22 12.17 5.44
CA LEU A 204 2.51 12.89 6.49
C LEU A 204 1.03 12.50 6.52
N GLU A 205 0.37 12.58 5.36
CA GLU A 205 -1.05 12.26 5.25
C GLU A 205 -1.32 10.78 5.55
N ALA A 206 -0.44 9.90 5.06
CA ALA A 206 -0.52 8.47 5.37
C ALA A 206 -0.38 8.21 6.87
N LEU A 207 0.61 8.79 7.54
CA LEU A 207 0.81 8.63 8.99
C LEU A 207 -0.38 9.11 9.80
N LYS A 208 -0.90 10.32 9.52
CA LYS A 208 -2.10 10.84 10.19
C LYS A 208 -3.30 9.91 10.00
N SER A 209 -3.54 9.47 8.77
CA SER A 209 -4.64 8.55 8.46
C SER A 209 -4.50 7.21 9.20
N LEU A 210 -3.29 6.64 9.27
CA LEU A 210 -3.04 5.39 9.98
C LEU A 210 -3.19 5.53 11.49
N ILE A 211 -2.74 6.65 12.07
CA ILE A 211 -2.94 6.95 13.49
C ILE A 211 -4.45 7.02 13.78
N HIS A 212 -5.22 7.76 12.99
CA HIS A 212 -6.64 7.93 13.26
C HIS A 212 -7.48 6.67 13.01
N GLU A 213 -7.18 5.89 11.97
CA GLU A 213 -8.02 4.76 11.54
C GLU A 213 -7.55 3.39 12.04
N CYS A 214 -6.24 3.15 12.17
CA CYS A 214 -5.68 1.81 12.47
C CYS A 214 -5.27 1.62 13.94
N ILE A 215 -5.13 2.69 14.72
CA ILE A 215 -4.94 2.60 16.17
C ILE A 215 -6.32 2.63 16.82
N ASP A 216 -6.71 1.54 17.48
CA ASP A 216 -7.99 1.47 18.18
C ASP A 216 -7.82 1.51 19.70
N GLU A 217 -8.94 1.62 20.41
CA GLU A 217 -8.97 1.64 21.88
C GLU A 217 -8.36 0.37 22.49
N ASN A 218 -8.44 -0.77 21.80
CA ASN A 218 -7.87 -2.03 22.29
C ASN A 218 -6.34 -1.96 22.30
N LEU A 219 -5.72 -1.44 21.24
CA LEU A 219 -4.28 -1.23 21.19
C LEU A 219 -3.81 -0.27 22.27
N ILE A 220 -4.54 0.83 22.47
CA ILE A 220 -4.22 1.82 23.50
C ILE A 220 -4.30 1.16 24.87
N LYS A 221 -5.40 0.45 25.17
CA LYS A 221 -5.59 -0.26 26.43
C LYS A 221 -4.51 -1.30 26.69
N GLN A 222 -4.08 -2.06 25.69
CA GLN A 222 -2.98 -3.01 25.81
C GLN A 222 -1.68 -2.32 26.26
N GLY A 223 -1.36 -1.15 25.68
CA GLY A 223 -0.22 -0.35 26.13
C GLY A 223 -0.37 0.13 27.57
N VAL A 224 -1.54 0.64 27.95
CA VAL A 224 -1.81 1.11 29.32
C VAL A 224 -1.67 -0.03 30.33
N ASP A 225 -2.28 -1.18 30.07
CA ASP A 225 -2.24 -2.35 30.94
C ASP A 225 -0.79 -2.90 31.09
N ASN A 226 0.01 -2.84 30.02
CA ASN A 226 1.42 -3.22 30.03
C ASN A 226 2.25 -2.29 30.94
N VAL A 227 2.01 -0.98 30.86
CA VAL A 227 2.70 0.01 31.70
C VAL A 227 2.34 -0.17 33.17
N ILE A 228 1.05 -0.32 33.48
CA ILE A 228 0.57 -0.51 34.86
C ILE A 228 1.16 -1.79 35.47
N SER A 229 1.12 -2.91 34.75
CA SER A 229 1.63 -4.20 35.24
C SER A 229 3.15 -4.19 35.44
N SER A 230 3.90 -3.48 34.58
CA SER A 230 5.35 -3.35 34.74
C SER A 230 5.78 -2.54 35.97
N ASN A 231 4.87 -1.74 36.55
CA ASN A 231 5.13 -1.02 37.80
C ASN A 231 4.88 -1.88 39.04
N THR A 232 4.11 -2.98 38.91
CA THR A 232 3.75 -3.87 40.02
C THR A 232 4.57 -5.17 40.02
N ASP A 233 5.00 -5.66 38.86
CA ASP A 233 5.71 -6.93 38.71
C ASP A 233 7.14 -6.75 38.19
N THR A 234 8.11 -7.49 38.76
CA THR A 234 9.53 -7.48 38.36
C THR A 234 9.82 -8.20 37.04
N SER A 235 8.81 -8.85 36.45
CA SER A 235 8.89 -9.49 35.13
C SER A 235 8.42 -8.52 34.04
N LYS A 236 9.37 -7.85 33.38
CA LYS A 236 9.09 -6.95 32.26
C LYS A 236 8.53 -7.75 31.07
N SER A 237 7.25 -7.58 30.76
CA SER A 237 6.69 -7.90 29.45
C SER A 237 7.37 -7.04 28.37
N GLY A 238 7.55 -7.60 27.18
CA GLY A 238 8.12 -6.87 26.04
C GLY A 238 7.24 -5.69 25.60
N PRO A 239 7.76 -4.78 24.76
CA PRO A 239 6.99 -3.64 24.28
C PRO A 239 5.81 -4.10 23.43
N THR A 240 4.64 -3.53 23.71
CA THR A 240 3.42 -3.65 22.93
C THR A 240 3.54 -2.92 21.59
N ILE A 241 2.64 -3.24 20.66
CA ILE A 241 2.62 -2.62 19.32
C ILE A 241 2.46 -1.10 19.41
N ILE A 242 1.61 -0.60 20.32
CA ILE A 242 1.41 0.84 20.51
C ILE A 242 2.67 1.51 21.08
N GLU A 243 3.37 0.88 22.01
CA GLU A 243 4.64 1.40 22.55
C GLU A 243 5.72 1.47 21.47
N ILE A 244 5.79 0.48 20.57
CA ILE A 244 6.71 0.51 19.42
C ILE A 244 6.35 1.67 18.48
N ILE A 245 5.07 1.88 18.17
CA ILE A 245 4.61 2.98 17.31
C ILE A 245 4.94 4.34 17.96
N CYS A 246 4.69 4.51 19.26
CA CYS A 246 5.04 5.71 20.00
C CYS A 246 6.55 5.98 19.93
N ALA A 247 7.39 4.97 20.15
CA ALA A 247 8.84 5.12 20.06
C ALA A 247 9.30 5.52 18.64
N ILE A 248 8.66 5.00 17.59
CA ILE A 248 8.95 5.41 16.21
C ILE A 248 8.56 6.89 15.99
N ILE A 249 7.39 7.31 16.45
CA ILE A 249 6.94 8.70 16.31
C ILE A 249 7.82 9.64 17.14
N GLU A 250 8.19 9.27 18.36
CA GLU A 250 9.11 10.02 19.21
C GLU A 250 10.49 10.17 18.55
N SER A 251 10.96 9.15 17.84
CA SER A 251 12.24 9.23 17.13
C SER A 251 12.32 10.37 16.11
N LEU A 252 11.18 10.84 15.58
CA LEU A 252 11.10 12.02 14.68
C LEU A 252 11.51 13.34 15.36
N LEU A 253 11.52 13.40 16.70
CA LEU A 253 11.89 14.57 17.47
C LEU A 253 13.38 14.56 17.86
N THR A 254 14.13 13.53 17.47
CA THR A 254 15.57 13.51 17.70
C THR A 254 16.29 14.58 16.86
N TYR A 255 17.46 15.01 17.32
CA TYR A 255 18.25 16.08 16.68
C TYR A 255 18.56 15.80 15.20
N HIS A 256 18.70 14.53 14.82
CA HIS A 256 18.95 14.10 13.44
C HIS A 256 17.84 14.49 12.45
N TYR A 257 16.64 14.79 12.95
CA TYR A 257 15.48 15.14 12.13
C TYR A 257 15.00 16.58 12.33
N SER A 258 15.88 17.45 12.86
CA SER A 258 15.57 18.85 13.15
C SER A 258 15.09 19.66 11.95
N THR A 259 15.43 19.25 10.73
CA THR A 259 15.01 19.88 9.48
C THR A 259 13.53 19.66 9.14
N VAL A 260 12.90 18.63 9.70
CA VAL A 260 11.50 18.25 9.41
C VAL A 260 10.61 18.34 10.64
N TRP A 261 11.06 19.02 11.70
CA TRP A 261 10.32 19.10 12.97
C TRP A 261 8.94 19.73 12.82
N ASP A 262 8.78 20.74 11.98
CA ASP A 262 7.49 21.37 11.68
C ASP A 262 6.46 20.35 11.15
N ILE A 263 6.91 19.41 10.32
CA ILE A 263 6.10 18.30 9.81
C ILE A 263 5.93 17.21 10.87
N SER A 264 6.99 16.84 11.56
CA SER A 264 6.98 15.83 12.64
C SER A 264 6.01 16.20 13.75
N PHE A 265 5.95 17.48 14.15
CA PHE A 265 5.01 17.95 15.17
C PHE A 265 3.56 17.69 14.78
N GLN A 266 3.21 17.75 13.49
CA GLN A 266 1.85 17.45 13.07
C GLN A 266 1.49 15.96 13.22
N VAL A 267 2.45 15.05 13.05
CA VAL A 267 2.27 13.62 13.31
C VAL A 267 2.12 13.38 14.81
N VAL A 268 2.97 14.04 15.59
CA VAL A 268 2.94 13.96 17.06
C VAL A 268 1.60 14.47 17.60
N ILE A 269 1.11 15.62 17.13
CA ILE A 269 -0.20 16.15 17.52
C ILE A 269 -1.31 15.14 17.18
N ALA A 270 -1.32 14.58 15.96
CA ALA A 270 -2.31 13.57 15.60
C ALA A 270 -2.27 12.34 16.53
N MET A 271 -1.07 11.94 16.97
CA MET A 271 -0.90 10.87 17.94
C MET A 271 -1.43 11.24 19.33
N PHE A 272 -1.13 12.44 19.81
CA PHE A 272 -1.69 12.96 21.08
C PHE A 272 -3.21 13.02 21.05
N ASP A 273 -3.78 13.56 19.98
CA ASP A 273 -5.23 13.65 19.79
C ASP A 273 -5.87 12.26 19.79
N LYS A 274 -5.21 11.29 19.15
CA LYS A 274 -5.70 9.91 19.09
C LYS A 274 -5.63 9.18 20.43
N LEU A 275 -4.62 9.49 21.23
CA LEU A 275 -4.42 8.93 22.57
C LEU A 275 -5.25 9.67 23.66
N GLY A 276 -6.10 10.63 23.30
CA GLY A 276 -6.81 11.58 24.18
C GLY A 276 -7.50 11.04 25.45
N ASP A 277 -7.74 11.97 26.40
CA ASP A 277 -8.25 11.84 27.79
C ASP A 277 -7.57 10.81 28.72
N CYS A 278 -6.55 10.12 28.25
CA CYS A 278 -5.71 9.32 29.11
C CYS A 278 -4.64 10.22 29.77
N THR A 279 -4.80 10.50 31.07
CA THR A 279 -3.71 10.87 32.01
C THR A 279 -2.47 9.97 31.90
N VAL A 280 -2.58 8.85 31.18
CA VAL A 280 -1.56 7.85 30.85
C VAL A 280 -0.42 8.38 29.97
N TYR A 281 -0.62 9.44 29.19
CA TYR A 281 0.49 10.01 28.38
C TYR A 281 1.64 10.54 29.27
N TYR A 282 1.34 11.04 30.49
CA TYR A 282 2.37 11.36 31.47
C TYR A 282 3.21 10.13 31.84
N VAL A 283 2.59 8.95 31.98
CA VAL A 283 3.28 7.72 32.39
C VAL A 283 4.11 7.12 31.24
N LEU A 284 3.62 7.22 30.00
CA LEU A 284 4.35 6.77 28.81
C LEU A 284 5.52 7.71 28.43
N LEU A 285 5.34 9.03 28.52
CA LEU A 285 6.41 10.02 28.29
C LEU A 285 7.45 10.05 29.41
N GLU A 286 7.06 9.93 30.69
CA GLU A 286 8.03 9.95 31.79
C GLU A 286 9.07 8.83 31.67
N ARG A 287 8.72 7.67 31.11
CA ARG A 287 9.67 6.58 30.91
C ARG A 287 10.60 6.80 29.72
N ASN A 288 10.15 7.43 28.64
CA ASN A 288 10.98 7.58 27.44
C ASN A 288 11.81 8.88 27.45
N ILE A 289 11.25 10.00 27.91
CA ILE A 289 11.95 11.30 27.90
C ILE A 289 13.09 11.36 28.94
N TRP A 290 13.03 10.59 30.03
CA TRP A 290 14.04 10.62 31.11
C TRP A 290 14.97 9.39 31.16
N SER A 291 14.93 8.51 30.16
CA SER A 291 15.81 7.32 30.10
C SER A 291 16.97 7.43 29.10
N SER A 292 17.14 8.57 28.45
CA SER A 292 18.26 8.88 27.54
C SER A 292 19.04 10.11 27.97
#